data_AF-A0AA95HFC6-F1
#
_entry.id   AF-A0AA95HFC6-F1
#
_cell.length_a   1.000
_cell.length_b   1.000
_cell.length_c   1.000
_cell.angle_alpha   90.00
_cell.angle_beta   90.00
_cell.angle_gamma   90.00
#
_symmetry.space_group_name_H-M   'P 1'
#
loop_
_entity.id
_entity.type
_entity.pdbx_description
1 polymer ?
#
loop_
_entity_poly.entity_id
_entity_poly.type
_entity_poly.pdbx_seq_one_letter_code
_entity_poly.pdbx_strand_id
1 'polypeptide(L)'
;MLPIKIGVAALVSGLLLSACVPNDAYVNPWNPWGTTTYPPATPTPVTYVDVYKYQGSRQCEGGGVPLAEMQRQLQAGGAIVTASSCGMDGRMYPAFCGGADGKINIFTVTSNSMNAALAQGFTPLNSLPEAQKTQCYTNNNSGSTTYPYTGGR
;
A
#
# COMPACT_ATOMS: atom_id res chain seq x y z
N MET A 1 -65.65 -7.67 7.97
CA MET A 1 -64.63 -8.42 8.73
C MET A 1 -63.27 -7.83 8.37
N LEU A 2 -62.65 -7.12 9.30
CA LEU A 2 -61.22 -6.72 9.33
C LEU A 2 -60.40 -7.94 9.85
N PRO A 3 -59.05 -8.03 9.72
CA PRO A 3 -58.13 -6.95 10.06
C PRO A 3 -56.99 -6.64 9.09
N ILE A 4 -56.71 -5.33 9.04
CA ILE A 4 -55.48 -4.65 8.70
C ILE A 4 -54.31 -5.21 9.53
N LYS A 5 -53.13 -5.41 8.93
CA LYS A 5 -51.86 -5.46 9.65
C LYS A 5 -50.93 -4.37 9.13
N ILE A 6 -50.96 -3.25 9.86
CA ILE A 6 -49.94 -2.21 9.87
C ILE A 6 -48.74 -2.77 10.62
N GLY A 7 -47.57 -2.78 9.99
CA GLY A 7 -46.29 -3.13 10.60
C GLY A 7 -45.25 -2.06 10.29
N VAL A 8 -45.49 -0.85 10.77
CA VAL A 8 -44.46 0.20 10.85
C VAL A 8 -43.63 -0.12 12.09
N ALA A 9 -42.38 -0.52 11.89
CA ALA A 9 -41.35 -0.49 12.92
C ALA A 9 -40.20 0.37 12.41
N ALA A 10 -40.42 1.69 12.40
CA ALA A 10 -39.36 2.67 12.32
C ALA A 10 -38.58 2.61 13.64
N LEU A 11 -37.54 1.78 13.69
CA LEU A 11 -36.53 1.86 14.75
C LEU A 11 -35.64 3.07 14.45
N VAL A 12 -36.07 4.22 14.94
CA VAL A 12 -35.23 5.42 15.08
C VAL A 12 -34.27 5.11 16.24
N SER A 13 -33.25 4.30 15.97
CA SER A 13 -32.10 4.20 16.86
C SER A 13 -31.33 5.51 16.71
N GLY A 14 -31.64 6.44 17.60
CA GLY A 14 -30.87 7.65 17.80
C GLY A 14 -29.41 7.28 18.04
N LEU A 15 -28.57 7.51 17.04
CA LEU A 15 -27.14 7.66 17.26
C LEU A 15 -26.97 8.86 18.17
N LEU A 16 -26.74 8.59 19.46
CA LEU A 16 -26.05 9.52 20.33
C LEU A 16 -24.70 9.78 19.66
N LEU A 17 -24.61 10.91 18.96
CA LEU A 17 -23.36 11.55 18.58
C LEU A 17 -22.65 11.87 19.90
N SER A 18 -21.94 10.88 20.45
CA SER A 18 -20.86 11.12 21.39
C SER A 18 -19.82 11.91 20.62
N ALA A 19 -19.96 13.23 20.64
CA ALA A 19 -18.92 14.12 20.20
C ALA A 19 -17.72 13.81 21.08
N CYS A 20 -16.66 13.28 20.46
CA CYS A 20 -15.36 13.15 21.09
C CYS A 20 -14.86 14.57 21.37
N VAL A 21 -15.26 15.15 22.50
CA VAL A 21 -14.64 16.37 23.00
C VAL A 21 -13.29 15.94 23.53
N PRO A 22 -12.17 16.36 22.91
CA PRO A 22 -10.85 16.06 23.44
C PRO A 22 -10.73 16.69 24.84
N ASN A 23 -10.25 15.91 25.81
CA ASN A 23 -10.14 16.31 27.22
C ASN A 23 -9.14 17.47 27.45
N ASP A 24 -8.40 17.88 26.41
CA ASP A 24 -7.35 18.91 26.46
C ASP A 24 -7.83 20.31 26.02
N ALA A 25 -9.15 20.52 25.89
CA ALA A 25 -9.69 21.84 25.60
C ALA A 25 -9.50 22.76 26.82
N TYR A 26 -8.43 23.56 26.80
CA TYR A 26 -8.17 24.60 27.80
C TYR A 26 -9.11 25.79 27.56
N VAL A 27 -10.03 26.03 28.50
CA VAL A 27 -10.89 27.22 28.51
C VAL A 27 -10.25 28.27 29.42
N ASN A 28 -9.92 29.44 28.86
CA ASN A 28 -9.35 30.56 29.59
C ASN A 28 -10.40 31.15 30.57
N PRO A 29 -10.19 31.10 31.91
CA PRO A 29 -11.15 31.64 32.89
C PRO A 29 -11.28 33.17 32.90
N TRP A 30 -10.29 33.89 32.35
CA TRP A 30 -10.19 35.35 32.34
C TRP A 30 -10.64 35.99 31.01
N ASN A 31 -11.03 35.20 30.01
CA ASN A 31 -11.60 35.70 28.75
C ASN A 31 -12.77 34.84 28.28
N PRO A 32 -14.00 35.08 28.78
CA PRO A 32 -15.17 34.25 28.51
C PRO A 32 -15.66 34.29 27.05
N TRP A 33 -15.10 35.19 26.21
CA TRP A 33 -15.41 35.33 24.78
C TRP A 33 -14.27 34.83 23.87
N GLY A 34 -13.26 34.15 24.43
CA GLY A 34 -12.11 33.65 23.67
C GLY A 34 -12.43 32.44 22.79
N THR A 35 -11.77 32.35 21.63
CA THR A 35 -11.79 31.14 20.80
C THR A 35 -11.02 30.02 21.48
N THR A 36 -11.59 28.81 21.55
CA THR A 36 -10.90 27.62 22.03
C THR A 36 -9.66 27.36 21.18
N THR A 37 -8.49 27.39 21.82
CA THR A 37 -7.22 26.99 21.17
C THR A 37 -7.09 25.49 21.25
N TYR A 38 -7.38 24.78 20.15
CA TYR A 38 -7.01 23.37 20.03
C TYR A 38 -5.49 23.29 19.79
N PRO A 39 -4.73 22.48 20.54
CA PRO A 39 -3.32 22.24 20.20
C PRO A 39 -3.23 21.76 18.75
N PRO A 40 -2.25 22.22 17.96
CA PRO A 40 -2.12 21.78 16.58
C PRO A 40 -2.04 20.25 16.55
N ALA A 41 -2.90 19.62 15.75
CA ALA A 41 -2.95 18.16 15.65
C ALA A 41 -1.57 17.64 15.24
N THR A 42 -0.99 16.75 16.05
CA THR A 42 0.27 16.08 15.71
C THR A 42 0.00 15.16 14.52
N PRO A 43 0.66 15.34 13.36
CA PRO A 43 0.50 14.43 12.23
C PRO A 43 1.02 13.04 12.63
N THR A 44 0.24 12.00 12.33
CA THR A 44 0.66 10.62 12.59
C THR A 44 1.85 10.26 11.70
N PRO A 45 2.86 9.52 12.21
CA PRO A 45 3.99 9.09 11.39
C PRO A 45 3.51 8.17 10.26
N VAL A 46 3.84 8.52 9.01
CA VAL A 46 3.57 7.65 7.86
C VAL A 46 4.68 6.60 7.78
N THR A 47 4.30 5.33 7.86
CA THR A 47 5.20 4.20 7.66
C THR A 47 5.09 3.67 6.24
N TYR A 48 6.18 3.07 5.76
CA TYR A 48 6.30 2.56 4.40
C TYR A 48 6.63 1.07 4.43
N VAL A 49 6.08 0.35 3.47
CA VAL A 49 6.33 -1.09 3.28
C VAL A 49 6.66 -1.36 1.83
N ASP A 50 7.63 -2.23 1.59
CA ASP A 50 7.95 -2.71 0.25
C ASP A 50 7.08 -3.92 -0.08
N VAL A 51 6.45 -3.88 -1.24
CA VAL A 51 5.66 -4.97 -1.82
C VAL A 51 6.21 -5.35 -3.19
N TYR A 52 6.02 -6.58 -3.60
CA TYR A 52 6.46 -7.07 -4.90
C TYR A 52 5.39 -7.90 -5.59
N LYS A 53 5.56 -8.04 -6.91
CA LYS A 53 4.82 -8.99 -7.73
C LYS A 53 5.70 -9.42 -8.91
N TYR A 54 5.59 -10.68 -9.30
CA TYR A 54 6.35 -11.21 -10.43
C TYR A 54 5.97 -10.51 -11.73
N GLN A 55 6.97 -10.18 -12.55
CA GLN A 55 6.75 -9.63 -13.88
C GLN A 55 6.08 -10.65 -14.80
N GLY A 56 6.31 -11.94 -14.58
CA GLY A 56 5.77 -13.02 -15.42
C GLY A 56 6.53 -13.19 -16.75
N SER A 57 7.71 -12.58 -16.86
CA SER A 57 8.66 -12.80 -17.94
C SER A 57 9.18 -14.24 -17.97
N ARG A 58 9.58 -14.69 -19.15
CA ARG A 58 10.13 -16.02 -19.39
C ARG A 58 11.58 -15.94 -19.89
N GLN A 59 12.35 -16.96 -19.55
CA GLN A 59 13.72 -17.14 -20.06
C GLN A 59 13.70 -17.23 -21.59
N CYS A 60 14.69 -16.62 -22.25
CA CYS A 60 14.82 -16.45 -23.70
C CYS A 60 13.77 -15.55 -24.38
N GLU A 61 12.53 -15.52 -23.87
CA GLU A 61 11.41 -14.80 -24.49
C GLU A 61 11.26 -13.37 -23.97
N GLY A 62 11.69 -13.12 -22.73
CA GLY A 62 11.47 -11.85 -22.05
C GLY A 62 9.99 -11.64 -21.73
N GLY A 63 9.47 -10.46 -22.06
CA GLY A 63 8.08 -10.08 -21.80
C GLY A 63 7.82 -9.71 -20.34
N GLY A 64 6.62 -10.06 -19.86
CA GLY A 64 6.14 -9.70 -18.53
C GLY A 64 5.48 -8.32 -18.46
N VAL A 65 4.88 -8.02 -17.31
CA VAL A 65 4.21 -6.75 -17.03
C VAL A 65 5.26 -5.69 -16.68
N PRO A 66 5.37 -4.60 -17.45
CA PRO A 66 6.38 -3.57 -17.21
C PRO A 66 6.09 -2.82 -15.90
N LEU A 67 7.14 -2.29 -15.27
CA LEU A 67 7.07 -1.57 -13.99
C LEU A 67 5.96 -0.52 -13.98
N ALA A 68 5.90 0.32 -15.03
CA ALA A 68 4.94 1.41 -15.13
C ALA A 68 3.48 0.91 -15.20
N GLU A 69 3.23 -0.21 -15.88
CA GLU A 69 1.88 -0.79 -15.97
C GLU A 69 1.46 -1.38 -14.61
N MET A 70 2.38 -2.08 -13.95
CA MET A 70 2.10 -2.64 -12.64
C MET A 70 1.95 -1.55 -11.56
N GLN A 71 2.67 -0.43 -11.69
CA GLN A 71 2.48 0.74 -10.84
C GLN A 71 1.08 1.34 -11.04
N ARG A 72 0.63 1.47 -12.29
CA ARG A 72 -0.74 1.92 -12.60
C ARG A 72 -1.78 0.98 -11.99
N GLN A 73 -1.54 -0.33 -12.02
CA GLN A 73 -2.41 -1.31 -11.37
C GLN A 73 -2.59 -0.98 -9.88
N LEU A 74 -1.49 -0.78 -9.15
CA LEU A 74 -1.50 -0.41 -7.72
C LEU A 74 -2.26 0.89 -7.47
N GLN A 75 -1.93 1.93 -8.24
CA GLN A 75 -2.55 3.25 -8.11
C GLN A 75 -4.05 3.20 -8.40
N ALA A 76 -4.48 2.44 -9.40
CA ALA A 76 -5.89 2.23 -9.71
C ALA A 76 -6.64 1.48 -8.59
N GLY A 77 -5.93 0.71 -7.78
CA GLY A 77 -6.46 0.08 -6.55
C GLY A 77 -6.52 1.00 -5.34
N GLY A 78 -6.14 2.27 -5.48
CA GLY A 78 -6.08 3.24 -4.39
C GLY A 78 -4.80 3.15 -3.54
N ALA A 79 -3.78 2.40 -3.98
CA ALA A 79 -2.50 2.36 -3.27
C ALA A 79 -1.67 3.61 -3.56
N ILE A 80 -1.06 4.17 -2.52
CA ILE A 80 -0.14 5.30 -2.64
C ILE A 80 1.28 4.74 -2.79
N VAL A 81 1.80 4.78 -4.01
CA VAL A 81 3.16 4.34 -4.35
C VAL A 81 4.13 5.52 -4.21
N THR A 82 5.17 5.36 -3.41
CA THR A 82 6.20 6.39 -3.17
C THR A 82 7.52 6.10 -3.89
N ALA A 83 7.82 4.83 -4.16
CA ALA A 83 8.97 4.43 -4.96
C ALA A 83 8.67 3.18 -5.78
N SER A 84 9.38 3.02 -6.89
CA SER A 84 9.31 1.84 -7.74
C SER A 84 10.71 1.40 -8.15
N SER A 85 10.89 0.08 -8.25
CA SER A 85 12.18 -0.55 -8.56
C SER A 85 11.95 -1.90 -9.20
N CYS A 86 12.94 -2.37 -9.95
CA CYS A 86 12.96 -3.73 -10.47
C CYS A 86 13.74 -4.61 -9.50
N GLY A 87 13.64 -5.92 -9.67
CA GLY A 87 14.40 -6.83 -8.84
C GLY A 87 14.36 -8.26 -9.32
N MET A 88 15.10 -9.08 -8.58
CA MET A 88 15.09 -10.53 -8.67
C MET A 88 14.59 -11.09 -7.34
N ASP A 89 13.86 -12.20 -7.37
CA ASP A 89 13.32 -12.86 -6.19
C ASP A 89 14.37 -13.60 -5.34
N GLY A 90 15.61 -13.68 -5.82
CA GLY A 90 16.74 -14.35 -5.16
C GLY A 90 16.83 -15.84 -5.43
N ARG A 91 15.86 -16.44 -6.12
CA ARG A 91 15.82 -17.89 -6.35
C ARG A 91 16.68 -18.30 -7.54
N MET A 92 17.22 -19.52 -7.46
CA MET A 92 17.88 -20.15 -8.61
C MET A 92 16.85 -20.84 -9.51
N TYR A 93 16.95 -20.59 -10.81
CA TYR A 93 16.09 -21.20 -11.82
C TYR A 93 16.92 -22.07 -12.78
N PRO A 94 16.43 -23.27 -13.16
CA PRO A 94 17.07 -24.07 -14.21
C PRO A 94 17.02 -23.32 -15.55
N ALA A 95 18.12 -23.36 -16.30
CA ALA A 95 18.29 -22.61 -17.54
C ALA A 95 17.66 -23.35 -18.73
N PHE A 96 16.44 -22.94 -19.11
CA PHE A 96 15.78 -23.42 -20.33
C PHE A 96 14.75 -22.40 -20.83
N CYS A 97 14.57 -22.33 -22.16
CA CYS A 97 13.65 -21.37 -22.75
C CYS A 97 12.19 -21.66 -22.36
N GLY A 98 11.44 -20.61 -22.04
CA GLY A 98 10.06 -20.70 -21.56
C GLY A 98 9.91 -20.89 -20.05
N GLY A 99 11.00 -21.16 -19.33
CA GLY A 99 11.03 -21.19 -17.86
C GLY A 99 10.83 -19.80 -17.24
N ALA A 100 10.49 -19.74 -15.95
CA ALA A 100 10.44 -18.48 -15.21
C ALA A 100 11.85 -17.90 -15.02
N ASP A 101 11.97 -16.56 -15.02
CA ASP A 101 13.26 -15.86 -14.87
C ASP A 101 13.44 -15.14 -13.53
N GLY A 102 12.49 -15.28 -12.59
CA GLY A 102 12.60 -14.72 -11.24
C GLY A 102 12.47 -13.19 -11.14
N LYS A 103 12.15 -12.50 -12.23
CA LYS A 103 12.03 -11.04 -12.21
C LYS A 103 10.77 -10.58 -11.48
N ILE A 104 10.96 -9.60 -10.61
CA ILE A 104 9.90 -8.98 -9.83
C ILE A 104 9.91 -7.46 -10.03
N ASN A 105 8.73 -6.84 -9.94
CA ASN A 105 8.60 -5.41 -9.74
C ASN A 105 8.35 -5.16 -8.26
N ILE A 106 9.04 -4.16 -7.71
CA ILE A 106 9.04 -3.82 -6.30
C ILE A 106 8.55 -2.39 -6.15
N PHE A 107 7.60 -2.17 -5.25
CA PHE A 107 7.01 -0.88 -4.97
C PHE A 107 7.06 -0.59 -3.48
N THR A 108 7.46 0.61 -3.11
CA THR A 108 7.29 1.13 -1.76
C THR A 108 5.92 1.79 -1.69
N VAL A 109 5.09 1.34 -0.76
CA VAL A 109 3.74 1.87 -0.54
C VAL A 109 3.58 2.30 0.90
N THR A 110 2.62 3.17 1.19
CA THR A 110 2.27 3.49 2.58
C THR A 110 1.70 2.25 3.27
N SER A 111 1.91 2.07 4.58
CA SER A 111 1.36 0.93 5.32
C SER A 111 -0.17 0.85 5.22
N ASN A 112 -0.85 2.00 5.12
CA ASN A 112 -2.31 2.07 4.94
C ASN A 112 -2.78 1.46 3.61
N SER A 113 -1.92 1.45 2.59
CA SER A 113 -2.22 0.86 1.28
C SER A 113 -1.87 -0.63 1.16
N MET A 114 -1.36 -1.26 2.23
CA MET A 114 -0.94 -2.66 2.20
C MET A 114 -2.07 -3.60 1.80
N ASN A 115 -3.27 -3.44 2.37
CA ASN A 115 -4.40 -4.31 2.06
C ASN A 115 -4.87 -4.17 0.60
N ALA A 116 -4.80 -2.96 0.04
CA ALA A 116 -5.12 -2.71 -1.36
C ALA A 116 -4.11 -3.40 -2.30
N ALA A 117 -2.82 -3.36 -1.95
CA ALA A 117 -1.78 -4.08 -2.69
C ALA A 117 -1.99 -5.61 -2.62
N LEU A 118 -2.26 -6.16 -1.44
CA LEU A 118 -2.55 -7.59 -1.26
C LEU A 118 -3.75 -8.05 -2.11
N ALA A 119 -4.84 -7.27 -2.12
CA ALA A 119 -6.03 -7.57 -2.92
C ALA A 119 -5.76 -7.63 -4.43
N GLN A 120 -4.68 -6.99 -4.89
CA GLN A 120 -4.25 -7.01 -6.29
C GLN A 120 -3.16 -8.06 -6.61
N GLY A 121 -2.85 -8.93 -5.65
CA GLY A 121 -1.90 -10.02 -5.79
C GLY A 121 -0.44 -9.61 -5.60
N PHE A 122 -0.19 -8.52 -4.87
CA PHE A 122 1.14 -8.20 -4.37
C PHE A 122 1.41 -8.89 -3.05
N THR A 123 2.69 -9.09 -2.75
CA THR A 123 3.16 -9.73 -1.51
C THR A 123 4.19 -8.81 -0.86
N PRO A 124 4.28 -8.72 0.47
CA PRO A 124 5.34 -7.93 1.10
C PRO A 124 6.73 -8.50 0.79
N LEU A 125 7.69 -7.62 0.47
CA LEU A 125 9.03 -8.02 0.03
C LEU A 125 9.82 -8.77 1.11
N ASN A 126 9.50 -8.56 2.39
CA ASN A 126 10.10 -9.31 3.49
C ASN A 126 9.83 -10.83 3.45
N SER A 127 8.88 -11.31 2.65
CA SER A 127 8.68 -12.74 2.42
C SER A 127 9.73 -13.35 1.48
N LEU A 128 10.56 -12.53 0.82
CA LEU A 128 11.67 -12.94 -0.03
C LEU A 128 12.99 -12.36 0.53
N PRO A 129 13.60 -13.00 1.54
CA PRO A 129 14.79 -12.47 2.20
C PRO A 129 16.00 -12.36 1.27
N GLU A 130 16.04 -13.17 0.20
CA GLU A 130 17.12 -13.18 -0.79
C GLU A 130 16.86 -12.24 -1.97
N ALA A 131 15.69 -11.57 -2.00
CA ALA A 131 15.36 -10.66 -3.09
C ALA A 131 16.39 -9.54 -3.22
N GLN A 132 16.63 -9.12 -4.45
CA GLN A 132 17.60 -8.07 -4.78
C GLN A 132 16.87 -6.97 -5.53
N LYS A 133 17.06 -5.71 -5.11
CA LYS A 133 16.60 -4.56 -5.89
C LYS A 133 17.64 -4.27 -6.98
N THR A 134 17.17 -4.03 -8.19
CA THR A 134 18.01 -3.69 -9.34
C THR A 134 17.46 -2.45 -10.04
N GLN A 135 18.34 -1.75 -10.75
CA GLN A 135 17.92 -0.72 -11.68
C GLN A 135 16.99 -1.34 -12.74
N CYS A 136 15.85 -0.69 -12.98
CA CYS A 136 15.01 -1.07 -14.09
C CYS A 136 15.72 -0.77 -15.41
N TYR A 137 15.77 -1.75 -16.30
CA TYR A 137 16.27 -1.53 -17.66
C TYR A 137 15.37 -0.52 -18.37
N THR A 138 15.82 0.73 -18.45
CA THR A 138 15.41 1.65 -19.51
C THR A 138 16.49 1.52 -20.59
N ASN A 139 16.10 1.40 -21.85
CA ASN A 139 17.04 1.19 -22.96
C ASN A 139 17.93 2.42 -23.18
N ASN A 140 18.91 2.67 -22.31
CA ASN A 140 20.02 3.60 -22.47
C ASN A 140 21.12 3.20 -21.48
N ASN A 141 22.12 2.49 -22.01
CA ASN A 141 23.47 2.23 -21.48
C ASN A 141 23.74 2.75 -20.04
N SER A 142 23.29 2.00 -19.03
CA SER A 142 23.57 2.27 -17.62
C SER A 142 23.90 0.94 -16.95
N GLY A 143 25.09 0.84 -16.36
CA GLY A 143 25.54 -0.35 -15.65
C GLY A 143 24.54 -0.78 -14.58
N SER A 144 24.20 -2.07 -14.58
CA SER A 144 23.27 -2.67 -13.61
C SER A 144 23.90 -2.68 -12.22
N THR A 145 23.57 -1.72 -11.37
CA THR A 145 23.87 -1.82 -9.93
C THR A 145 22.76 -2.59 -9.22
N THR A 146 23.13 -3.73 -8.64
CA THR A 146 22.25 -4.60 -7.84
C THR A 146 22.51 -4.36 -6.36
N TYR A 147 21.45 -4.19 -5.57
CA TYR A 147 21.53 -3.99 -4.12
C TYR A 147 20.76 -5.09 -3.37
N PRO A 148 21.37 -5.71 -2.35
CA PRO A 148 20.66 -6.67 -1.51
C PRO A 148 19.55 -6.02 -0.72
N TYR A 149 18.41 -6.71 -0.63
CA TYR A 149 17.31 -6.28 0.23
C TYR A 149 17.67 -6.52 1.70
N THR A 150 17.95 -5.44 2.43
CA THR A 150 18.11 -5.46 3.88
C THR A 150 16.75 -5.14 4.51
N GLY A 151 15.85 -6.13 4.58
CA GLY A 151 14.54 -5.96 5.19
C GLY A 151 14.64 -5.49 6.63
N GLY A 152 13.97 -4.36 6.94
CA GLY A 152 13.84 -3.84 8.30
C GLY A 152 13.07 -4.83 9.18
N ARG A 153 13.68 -5.20 10.31
CA ARG A 153 13.07 -6.02 11.36
C ARG A 153 12.15 -5.18 12.23
#